data_AF-A0A350YZN5-F1
#
_entry.id   AF-A0A350YZN5-F1
#
_cell.length_a   1.000
_cell.length_b   1.000
_cell.length_c   1.000
_cell.angle_alpha   90.00
_cell.angle_beta   90.00
_cell.angle_gamma   90.00
#
_symmetry.space_group_name_H-M   'P 1'
#
loop_
_entity.id
_entity.type
_entity.pdbx_description
1 polymer ?
#
loop_
_entity_poly.entity_id
_entity_poly.type
_entity_poly.pdbx_seq_one_letter_code
_entity_poly.pdbx_strand_id
1 'polypeptide(L)'
;NTGWTGGPYGVGSRMKIQYTRAMINAAISGRLVGVEYETDPVFGLHLPKSCPDVPAEVLNPRNTWADQEAYDRQAVDLARAFRRNFVDYADAVSDSVCAAGPPAG
;
A
#
# COMPACT_ATOMS: atom_id res chain seq x y z
N ASN A 1 1.95 4.79 -4.07
CA ASN A 1 1.00 4.48 -5.16
C ASN A 1 0.59 5.78 -5.86
N THR A 2 0.82 5.91 -7.18
CA THR A 2 0.42 7.07 -8.01
C THR A 2 -0.72 6.76 -8.99
N GLY A 3 -1.31 5.56 -8.86
CA GLY A 3 -2.45 5.06 -9.62
C GLY A 3 -3.77 5.52 -9.02
N TRP A 4 -4.59 4.57 -8.55
CA TRP A 4 -5.96 4.78 -8.11
C TRP A 4 -6.17 4.48 -6.62
N THR A 5 -7.22 5.08 -6.05
CA THR A 5 -7.72 4.83 -4.68
C THR A 5 -9.25 4.95 -4.65
N GLY A 6 -9.87 4.47 -3.58
CA GLY A 6 -11.32 4.56 -3.35
C GLY A 6 -12.19 3.59 -4.14
N GLY A 7 -11.59 2.58 -4.75
CA GLY A 7 -12.27 1.56 -5.54
C GLY A 7 -11.37 1.00 -6.65
N PRO A 8 -11.83 -0.03 -7.36
CA PRO A 8 -11.17 -0.50 -8.57
C PRO A 8 -11.23 0.56 -9.67
N TYR A 9 -10.49 0.36 -10.76
CA TYR A 9 -10.59 1.20 -11.94
C TYR A 9 -12.04 1.28 -12.44
N GLY A 10 -12.49 2.50 -12.77
CA GLY A 10 -13.88 2.79 -13.17
C GLY A 10 -14.82 3.13 -12.02
N VAL A 11 -14.47 2.81 -10.77
CA VAL A 11 -15.23 3.17 -9.55
C VAL A 11 -14.46 4.18 -8.70
N GLY A 12 -13.19 3.86 -8.43
CA GLY A 12 -12.29 4.74 -7.71
C GLY A 12 -11.82 5.94 -8.54
N SER A 13 -10.99 6.76 -7.93
CA SER A 13 -10.40 7.94 -8.57
C SER A 13 -8.88 7.87 -8.57
N ARG A 14 -8.24 8.61 -9.47
CA ARG A 14 -6.78 8.70 -9.49
C ARG A 14 -6.29 9.44 -8.24
N MET A 15 -5.21 8.96 -7.62
CA MET A 15 -4.60 9.62 -6.46
C MET A 15 -4.31 11.09 -6.81
N LYS A 16 -4.78 12.02 -5.97
CA LYS A 16 -4.54 13.45 -6.20
C LYS A 16 -3.04 13.72 -6.16
N ILE A 17 -2.50 14.30 -7.24
CA ILE A 17 -1.06 14.54 -7.39
C ILE A 17 -0.46 15.36 -6.24
N GLN A 18 -1.24 16.27 -5.66
CA GLN A 18 -0.84 17.07 -4.50
C GLN A 18 -0.50 16.19 -3.28
N TYR A 19 -1.26 15.11 -3.04
CA TYR A 19 -0.99 14.20 -1.91
C TYR A 19 0.27 13.38 -2.15
N THR A 20 0.50 12.89 -3.36
CA THR A 20 1.76 12.22 -3.70
C THR A 20 2.96 13.14 -3.49
N ARG A 21 2.88 14.41 -3.94
CA ARG A 21 3.95 15.39 -3.73
C ARG A 21 4.18 15.68 -2.25
N ALA A 22 3.12 15.82 -1.47
CA ALA A 22 3.21 16.01 -0.02
C ALA A 22 3.89 14.82 0.68
N MET A 23 3.50 13.59 0.35
CA MET A 23 4.14 12.36 0.88
C MET A 23 5.63 12.26 0.51
N ILE A 24 5.99 12.55 -0.73
CA ILE A 24 7.40 12.57 -1.18
C ILE A 24 8.19 13.63 -0.40
N ASN A 25 7.65 14.84 -0.29
CA ASN A 25 8.30 15.91 0.46
C ASN A 25 8.49 15.53 1.93
N ALA A 26 7.48 14.93 2.56
CA ALA A 26 7.58 14.48 3.95
C ALA A 26 8.61 13.37 4.14
N ALA A 27 8.72 12.44 3.20
CA ALA A 27 9.74 11.39 3.22
C ALA A 27 11.15 11.97 3.10
N ILE A 28 11.39 12.84 2.11
CA ILE A 28 12.72 13.42 1.84
C ILE A 28 13.15 14.39 2.96
N SER A 29 12.20 15.13 3.56
CA SER A 29 12.50 16.06 4.65
C SER A 29 12.56 15.39 6.02
N GLY A 30 12.47 14.07 6.11
CA GLY A 30 12.49 13.33 7.37
C GLY A 30 11.25 13.50 8.26
N ARG A 31 10.16 14.11 7.76
CA ARG A 31 8.92 14.33 8.53
C ARG A 31 8.11 13.06 8.78
N LEU A 32 8.48 11.96 8.13
CA LEU A 32 7.93 10.62 8.39
C LEU A 32 8.79 9.82 9.39
N VAL A 33 9.90 10.39 9.88
CA VAL A 33 10.70 9.77 10.94
C VAL A 33 9.96 9.93 12.27
N GLY A 34 9.76 8.82 12.98
CA GLY A 34 9.14 8.82 14.31
C GLY A 34 7.62 9.02 14.33
N VAL A 35 6.94 9.09 13.18
CA VAL A 35 5.47 9.00 13.16
C VAL A 35 5.03 7.58 13.51
N GLU A 36 3.80 7.44 13.98
CA GLU A 36 3.22 6.11 14.17
C GLU A 36 2.93 5.45 12.83
N TYR A 37 3.17 4.14 12.78
CA TYR A 37 2.84 3.29 11.64
C TYR A 37 1.87 2.20 12.07
N GLU A 38 1.09 1.74 11.11
CA GLU A 38 0.34 0.49 11.20
C GLU A 38 0.84 -0.48 10.14
N THR A 39 0.82 -1.77 10.45
CA THR A 39 1.19 -2.82 9.50
C THR A 39 -0.03 -3.21 8.70
N ASP A 40 0.05 -3.08 7.38
CA ASP A 40 -0.95 -3.60 6.46
C ASP A 40 -0.99 -5.14 6.55
N PRO A 41 -2.16 -5.75 6.83
CA PRO A 41 -2.25 -7.20 7.04
C PRO A 41 -2.02 -8.01 5.76
N VAL A 42 -2.18 -7.41 4.58
CA VAL A 42 -2.11 -8.14 3.31
C VAL A 42 -0.69 -8.20 2.74
N PHE A 43 -0.01 -7.05 2.68
CA PHE A 43 1.32 -6.89 2.11
C PHE A 43 2.42 -6.75 3.18
N GLY A 44 2.08 -6.58 4.46
CA GLY A 44 3.07 -6.36 5.52
C GLY A 44 3.74 -4.99 5.46
N LEU A 45 3.21 -4.06 4.66
CA LEU A 45 3.77 -2.72 4.50
C LEU A 45 3.48 -1.87 5.73
N HIS A 46 4.43 -1.00 6.09
CA HIS A 46 4.25 -0.06 7.19
C HIS A 46 3.61 1.21 6.64
N LEU A 47 2.32 1.42 6.96
CA LEU A 47 1.55 2.59 6.54
C LEU A 47 1.67 3.67 7.62
N PRO A 48 2.12 4.90 7.29
CA PRO A 48 2.16 5.98 8.27
C PRO A 48 0.73 6.37 8.65
N LYS A 49 0.43 6.49 9.95
CA LYS A 49 -0.88 6.95 10.42
C LYS A 49 -1.10 8.45 10.20
N SER A 50 -0.04 9.20 9.93
CA SER A 50 -0.11 10.64 9.64
C SER A 50 0.98 11.07 8.67
N CYS A 51 0.65 12.08 7.85
CA CYS A 51 1.58 12.76 6.97
C CYS A 51 1.09 14.21 6.81
N PRO A 52 1.97 15.22 6.93
CA PRO A 52 1.60 16.61 6.69
C PRO A 52 0.94 16.81 5.32
N ASP A 53 -0.11 17.63 5.28
CA ASP A 53 -0.86 18.00 4.07
C ASP A 53 -1.56 16.82 3.34
N VAL A 54 -1.71 15.68 4.00
CA VAL A 54 -2.41 14.51 3.48
C VAL A 54 -3.47 14.07 4.50
N PRO A 55 -4.75 13.95 4.10
CA PRO A 55 -5.78 13.42 4.98
C PRO A 55 -5.46 11.98 5.43
N ALA A 56 -5.66 11.67 6.71
CA ALA A 56 -5.28 10.39 7.30
C ALA A 56 -6.01 9.20 6.64
N GLU A 57 -7.25 9.40 6.21
CA GLU A 57 -8.04 8.40 5.50
C GLU A 57 -7.43 7.98 4.16
N VAL A 58 -6.59 8.81 3.55
CA VAL A 58 -5.90 8.50 2.28
C VAL A 58 -4.65 7.65 2.50
N LEU A 59 -4.07 7.68 3.69
CA LEU A 59 -2.82 6.97 4.01
C LEU A 59 -3.03 5.46 4.13
N ASN A 60 -4.23 5.04 4.55
CA ASN A 60 -4.68 3.67 4.46
C ASN A 60 -5.73 3.53 3.35
N PRO A 61 -5.41 2.90 2.20
CA PRO A 61 -6.32 2.84 1.06
C PRO A 61 -7.64 2.12 1.38
N ARG A 62 -7.67 1.20 2.36
CA ARG A 62 -8.90 0.54 2.81
C ARG A 62 -9.96 1.54 3.28
N ASN A 63 -9.53 2.63 3.92
CA ASN A 63 -10.42 3.68 4.42
C ASN A 63 -11.02 4.55 3.30
N THR A 64 -10.47 4.48 2.09
CA THR A 64 -11.01 5.23 0.95
C THR A 64 -12.11 4.48 0.21
N TRP A 65 -12.24 3.17 0.41
CA TRP A 65 -13.24 2.35 -0.26
C TRP A 65 -14.58 2.41 0.47
N ALA A 66 -15.67 2.55 -0.28
CA ALA A 66 -17.02 2.52 0.27
C ALA A 66 -17.37 1.13 0.83
N ASP A 67 -16.91 0.06 0.16
CA ASP A 67 -17.00 -1.32 0.63
C ASP A 67 -15.58 -1.81 1.01
N GLN A 68 -15.33 -1.90 2.31
CA GLN A 68 -14.03 -2.34 2.84
C GLN A 68 -13.80 -3.83 2.63
N GLU A 69 -14.84 -4.66 2.58
CA GLU A 69 -14.68 -6.09 2.28
C GLU A 69 -14.32 -6.29 0.80
N ALA A 70 -14.85 -5.45 -0.10
CA ALA A 70 -14.41 -5.44 -1.50
C ALA A 70 -12.93 -5.04 -1.63
N TYR A 71 -12.47 -4.09 -0.82
CA TYR A 71 -11.03 -3.78 -0.75
C TYR A 71 -10.24 -5.01 -0.29
N ASP A 72 -10.66 -5.67 0.78
CA ASP A 72 -9.95 -6.82 1.35
C ASP A 72 -9.82 -7.95 0.33
N ARG A 73 -10.90 -8.27 -0.40
CA ARG A 73 -10.88 -9.25 -1.50
C ARG A 73 -9.90 -8.86 -2.60
N GLN A 74 -9.96 -7.60 -3.06
CA GLN A 74 -9.08 -7.11 -4.12
C GLN A 74 -7.60 -7.09 -3.71
N ALA A 75 -7.32 -6.73 -2.45
CA ALA A 75 -5.97 -6.73 -1.90
C ALA A 75 -5.39 -8.15 -1.86
N VAL A 76 -6.17 -9.14 -1.41
CA VAL A 76 -5.76 -10.55 -1.40
C VAL A 76 -5.52 -11.07 -2.82
N ASP A 77 -6.36 -10.73 -3.79
CA ASP A 77 -6.17 -11.16 -5.18
C ASP A 77 -4.90 -10.55 -5.80
N LEU A 78 -4.59 -9.30 -5.48
CA LEU A 78 -3.33 -8.68 -5.87
C LEU A 78 -2.13 -9.36 -5.20
N ALA A 79 -2.20 -9.65 -3.90
CA ALA A 79 -1.15 -10.38 -3.18
C ALA A 79 -0.88 -11.76 -3.81
N ARG A 80 -1.91 -12.51 -4.19
CA ARG A 80 -1.78 -13.78 -4.93
C ARG A 80 -1.12 -13.58 -6.29
N ALA A 81 -1.44 -12.51 -7.01
CA ALA A 81 -0.80 -12.20 -8.28
C ALA A 81 0.70 -11.92 -8.11
N PHE A 82 1.09 -11.18 -7.08
CA PHE A 82 2.51 -10.97 -6.72
C PHE A 82 3.22 -12.29 -6.42
N ARG A 83 2.63 -13.14 -5.56
CA ARG A 83 3.20 -14.45 -5.22
C ARG A 83 3.37 -15.34 -6.45
N ARG A 84 2.35 -15.42 -7.30
CA ARG A 84 2.39 -16.22 -8.54
C ARG A 84 3.50 -15.73 -9.48
N ASN A 85 3.63 -14.41 -9.66
CA ASN A 85 4.68 -13.84 -10.50
C ASN A 85 6.08 -14.06 -9.92
N PHE A 86 6.21 -14.15 -8.59
CA PHE A 86 7.50 -14.30 -7.93
C PHE A 86 8.10 -15.71 -8.04
N VAL A 87 7.29 -16.74 -8.33
CA VAL A 87 7.72 -18.15 -8.39
C VAL A 87 8.94 -18.33 -9.30
N ASP A 88 8.94 -17.71 -10.47
CA ASP A 88 10.02 -17.86 -11.47
C ASP A 88 11.37 -17.25 -11.01
N TYR A 89 11.36 -16.46 -9.93
CA TYR A 89 12.53 -15.76 -9.40
C TYR A 89 12.98 -16.28 -8.03
N ALA A 90 12.21 -17.17 -7.40
CA ALA A 90 12.42 -17.58 -6.02
C ALA A 90 13.80 -18.23 -5.78
N ASP A 91 14.30 -19.01 -6.74
CA ASP A 91 15.61 -19.67 -6.65
C ASP A 91 16.80 -18.71 -6.88
N ALA A 92 16.54 -17.50 -7.37
CA ALA A 92 17.56 -16.52 -7.72
C ALA A 92 17.78 -15.44 -6.64
N VAL A 93 17.09 -15.55 -5.51
CA VAL A 93 17.13 -14.55 -4.43
C VAL A 93 17.42 -15.20 -3.07
N SER A 94 17.74 -14.39 -2.07
CA SER A 94 17.94 -14.87 -0.70
C SER A 94 16.62 -15.22 -0.01
N ASP A 95 16.70 -16.07 1.01
CA ASP A 95 15.56 -16.43 1.86
C ASP A 95 14.86 -15.22 2.47
N SER A 96 15.63 -14.16 2.79
CA SER A 96 15.07 -12.90 3.30
C SER A 96 14.15 -12.19 2.30
N VAL A 97 14.42 -12.31 1.00
CA VAL A 97 13.56 -11.75 -0.05
C VAL A 97 12.33 -12.64 -0.23
N CYS A 98 12.50 -13.97 -0.21
CA CYS A 98 11.39 -14.92 -0.25
C CYS A 98 10.40 -14.69 0.91
N ALA A 99 10.92 -14.41 2.11
CA ALA A 99 10.12 -14.16 3.31
C ALA A 99 9.43 -12.78 3.34
N ALA A 100 9.88 -11.82 2.52
CA ALA A 100 9.35 -10.46 2.50
C ALA A 100 8.12 -10.28 1.58
N GLY A 101 7.66 -11.34 0.93
CA GLY A 101 6.46 -11.31 0.10
C GLY A 101 5.19 -11.03 0.92
N PRO A 102 4.06 -10.72 0.25
CA PRO A 102 2.79 -10.45 0.93
C PRO A 102 2.42 -11.62 1.86
N PRO A 103 2.17 -11.42 3.17
CA PRO A 103 1.93 -12.49 4.15
C PRO A 103 0.57 -13.18 3.99
N ALA A 104 -0.46 -12.46 3.54
CA ALA A 104 -1.79 -13.03 3.31
C ALA A 104 -1.96 -13.51 1.86
N GLY A 105 -2.45 -14.74 1.68
CA GLY A 105 -2.81 -15.34 0.39
C GLY A 105 -3.84 -16.45 0.59
#